data_AF-A0A6L6CW68-F1
#
_entry.id   AF-A0A6L6CW68-F1
#
_cell.length_a   1.000
_cell.length_b   1.000
_cell.length_c   1.000
_cell.angle_alpha   90.00
_cell.angle_beta   90.00
_cell.angle_gamma   90.00
#
_symmetry.space_group_name_H-M   'P 1'
#
loop_
_entity.id
_entity.type
_entity.pdbx_description
1 polymer ?
#
loop_
_entity_poly.entity_id
_entity_poly.type
_entity_poly.pdbx_seq_one_letter_code
_entity_poly.pdbx_strand_id
1 'polypeptide(L)'
;MIAFQRAIEMGYRYIETDVHATKDGVLMAFHDDDLQRTCGLDIKISDVEYSGLSNARIDGKEPIPTLEEILSAWPNIRVNIDCKSDQA
;
A
#
# COMPACT_ATOMS: atom_id res chain seq x y z
N MET A 1 -0.97 7.60 -0.41
CA MET A 1 -0.62 8.55 -1.49
C MET A 1 0.20 9.76 -1.03
N ILE A 2 -0.17 10.45 0.08
CA ILE A 2 0.50 11.71 0.50
C ILE A 2 2.03 11.58 0.65
N ALA A 3 2.52 10.50 1.27
CA ALA A 3 3.96 10.30 1.47
C ALA A 3 4.72 10.23 0.13
N PHE A 4 4.19 9.47 -0.85
CA PHE A 4 4.76 9.38 -2.19
C PHE A 4 4.74 10.72 -2.93
N GLN A 5 3.60 11.45 -2.88
CA GLN A 5 3.48 12.77 -3.50
C GLN A 5 4.55 13.73 -2.95
N ARG A 6 4.74 13.77 -1.63
CA ARG A 6 5.75 14.63 -1.00
C ARG A 6 7.17 14.28 -1.44
N ALA A 7 7.51 12.99 -1.51
CA ALA A 7 8.82 12.56 -2.00
C ALA A 7 9.07 13.05 -3.44
N ILE A 8 8.05 12.97 -4.29
CA ILE A 8 8.14 13.40 -5.69
C ILE A 8 8.28 14.93 -5.79
N GLU A 9 7.53 15.68 -4.99
CA GLU A 9 7.64 17.16 -4.90
C GLU A 9 9.01 17.61 -4.41
N MET A 10 9.67 16.82 -3.56
CA MET A 10 11.04 17.04 -3.13
C MET A 10 12.09 16.72 -4.21
N GLY A 11 11.67 16.19 -5.37
CA GLY A 11 12.54 15.90 -6.52
C GLY A 11 13.11 14.49 -6.54
N TYR A 12 12.68 13.59 -5.65
CA TYR A 12 13.09 12.19 -5.71
C TYR A 12 12.48 11.50 -6.94
N ARG A 13 13.31 10.68 -7.61
CA ARG A 13 12.90 9.91 -8.80
C ARG A 13 12.73 8.42 -8.55
N TYR A 14 13.22 7.96 -7.41
CA TYR A 14 13.07 6.60 -6.93
C TYR A 14 12.29 6.67 -5.62
N ILE A 15 11.24 5.87 -5.53
CA ILE A 15 10.49 5.61 -4.30
C ILE A 15 10.48 4.10 -4.08
N GLU A 16 10.27 3.69 -2.84
CA GLU A 16 10.16 2.30 -2.45
C GLU A 16 8.80 2.10 -1.78
N THR A 17 8.22 0.90 -1.97
CA THR A 17 7.05 0.46 -1.23
C THR A 17 7.05 -1.05 -1.07
N ASP A 18 6.54 -1.47 0.07
CA ASP A 18 6.18 -2.85 0.34
C ASP A 18 4.80 -3.18 -0.24
N VAL A 19 4.60 -4.44 -0.65
CA VAL A 19 3.28 -4.93 -1.09
C VAL A 19 2.88 -6.25 -0.47
N HIS A 20 1.59 -6.36 -0.15
CA HIS A 20 0.88 -7.60 0.20
C HIS A 20 -0.33 -7.79 -0.69
N ALA A 21 -0.65 -9.04 -1.05
CA ALA A 21 -1.87 -9.36 -1.77
C ALA A 21 -3.05 -9.57 -0.81
N THR A 22 -4.21 -9.01 -1.14
CA THR A 22 -5.49 -9.43 -0.55
C THR A 22 -5.84 -10.84 -1.00
N LYS A 23 -6.85 -11.45 -0.36
CA LYS A 23 -7.35 -12.78 -0.72
C LYS A 23 -7.77 -12.90 -2.19
N ASP A 24 -8.29 -11.82 -2.76
CA ASP A 24 -8.71 -11.70 -4.16
C ASP A 24 -7.62 -11.16 -5.09
N GLY A 25 -6.38 -11.04 -4.61
CA GLY A 25 -5.19 -10.75 -5.43
C GLY A 25 -4.93 -9.27 -5.69
N VAL A 26 -5.55 -8.35 -4.96
CA VAL A 26 -5.26 -6.91 -5.06
C VAL A 26 -4.02 -6.59 -4.24
N LEU A 27 -3.03 -5.96 -4.88
CA LEU A 27 -1.78 -5.58 -4.23
C LEU A 27 -1.95 -4.28 -3.45
N MET A 28 -1.86 -4.37 -2.12
CA MET A 28 -1.93 -3.25 -1.19
C MET A 28 -0.52 -2.78 -0.84
N ALA A 29 -0.28 -1.47 -0.96
CA ALA A 29 0.97 -0.84 -0.59
C ALA A 29 1.04 -0.65 0.94
N PHE A 30 1.60 -1.64 1.64
CA PHE A 30 1.59 -1.71 3.09
C PHE A 30 2.75 -2.57 3.60
N HIS A 31 3.37 -2.18 4.71
CA HIS A 31 4.58 -2.85 5.21
C HIS A 31 4.28 -4.14 6.00
N ASP A 32 3.44 -4.03 7.03
CA ASP A 32 3.12 -5.17 7.91
C ASP A 32 2.14 -6.12 7.21
N ASP A 33 2.10 -7.39 7.61
CA ASP A 33 1.14 -8.35 7.06
C ASP A 33 -0.28 -8.19 7.66
N ASP A 34 -0.40 -7.44 8.75
CA ASP A 34 -1.66 -7.05 9.39
C ASP A 34 -1.82 -5.53 9.53
N LEU A 35 -3.05 -5.09 9.83
CA LEU A 35 -3.42 -3.69 9.94
C LEU A 35 -3.34 -3.14 11.37
N GLN A 36 -2.83 -3.91 12.33
CA GLN A 36 -2.97 -3.60 13.76
C GLN A 36 -2.14 -2.36 14.12
N ARG A 37 -0.89 -2.29 13.68
CA ARG A 37 0.05 -1.24 14.10
C ARG A 37 -0.35 0.15 13.62
N THR A 38 -0.74 0.30 12.35
CA THR A 38 -0.96 1.63 11.74
C THR A 38 -2.43 1.96 11.47
N CYS A 39 -3.32 0.97 11.49
CA CYS A 39 -4.76 1.18 11.32
C CYS A 39 -5.58 0.81 12.57
N GLY A 40 -4.98 0.12 13.56
CA GLY A 40 -5.69 -0.31 14.77
C GLY A 40 -6.73 -1.40 14.54
N LEU A 41 -6.59 -2.17 13.46
CA LEU A 41 -7.50 -3.24 13.07
C LEU A 41 -6.78 -4.59 13.12
N ASP A 42 -7.32 -5.55 13.86
CA ASP A 42 -6.82 -6.93 13.91
C ASP A 42 -7.29 -7.70 12.66
N ILE A 43 -6.68 -7.36 11.53
CA ILE A 43 -6.99 -7.89 10.20
C ILE A 43 -5.67 -8.18 9.49
N LYS A 44 -5.47 -9.44 9.07
CA LYS A 44 -4.38 -9.83 8.17
C LYS A 44 -4.81 -9.58 6.72
N ILE A 45 -3.95 -8.95 5.92
CA ILE A 45 -4.29 -8.52 4.55
C ILE A 45 -4.64 -9.71 3.66
N SER A 46 -3.89 -10.83 3.77
CA SER A 46 -4.09 -12.05 2.98
C SER A 46 -5.44 -12.74 3.21
N ASP A 47 -6.13 -12.42 4.31
CA ASP A 47 -7.31 -13.17 4.75
C ASP A 47 -8.63 -12.50 4.30
N VAL A 48 -8.54 -11.28 3.75
CA VAL A 48 -9.70 -10.45 3.37
C VAL A 48 -9.70 -10.08 1.90
N GLU A 49 -10.88 -9.86 1.34
CA GLU A 49 -11.01 -9.27 0.00
C GLU A 49 -10.77 -7.76 0.06
N TYR A 50 -10.35 -7.17 -1.05
CA TYR A 50 -10.10 -5.72 -1.16
C TYR A 50 -11.28 -4.87 -0.69
N SER A 51 -12.52 -5.29 -1.00
CA SER A 51 -13.75 -4.60 -0.57
C SER A 51 -13.85 -4.45 0.96
N GLY A 52 -13.29 -5.40 1.71
CA GLY A 52 -13.23 -5.40 3.17
C GLY A 52 -12.27 -4.36 3.76
N LEU A 53 -11.34 -3.83 2.95
CA LEU A 53 -10.36 -2.82 3.36
C LEU A 53 -10.83 -1.38 3.17
N SER A 54 -12.03 -1.16 2.61
CA SER A 54 -12.58 0.17 2.27
C SER A 54 -12.65 1.15 3.45
N ASN A 55 -12.76 0.66 4.69
CA ASN A 55 -12.79 1.46 5.92
C ASN A 55 -11.45 1.53 6.66
N ALA A 56 -10.42 0.79 6.23
CA ALA A 56 -9.11 0.84 6.85
C ALA A 56 -8.46 2.22 6.62
N ARG A 57 -7.90 2.80 7.67
CA ARG A 57 -7.27 4.12 7.62
C ARG A 57 -5.93 4.12 8.36
N ILE A 58 -4.87 4.51 7.66
CA ILE A 58 -3.54 4.74 8.22
C ILE A 58 -3.61 5.97 9.12
N ASP A 59 -3.28 5.79 10.40
CA ASP A 59 -3.41 6.80 11.46
C ASP A 59 -4.79 7.47 11.52
N GLY A 60 -5.84 6.73 11.13
CA GLY A 60 -7.22 7.22 11.09
C GLY A 60 -7.51 8.25 9.99
N LYS A 61 -6.61 8.46 9.02
CA LYS A 61 -6.70 9.55 8.03
C LYS A 61 -6.78 9.06 6.59
N GLU A 62 -5.75 8.33 6.14
CA GLU A 62 -5.57 8.00 4.73
C GLU A 62 -5.97 6.56 4.43
N PRO A 63 -6.59 6.27 3.28
CA PRO A 63 -6.78 4.89 2.84
C PRO A 63 -5.43 4.22 2.54
N ILE A 64 -5.43 2.90 2.57
CA ILE A 64 -4.28 2.09 2.12
C ILE A 64 -4.28 2.11 0.58
N PRO A 65 -3.22 2.60 -0.09
CA PRO A 65 -3.19 2.64 -1.54
C PRO A 65 -3.05 1.24 -2.13
N THR A 66 -3.55 1.03 -3.34
CA THR A 66 -3.13 -0.12 -4.15
C THR A 66 -1.83 0.19 -4.88
N LEU A 67 -1.10 -0.85 -5.27
CA LEU A 67 0.08 -0.68 -6.14
C LEU A 67 -0.30 -0.04 -7.49
N GLU A 68 -1.46 -0.42 -8.04
CA GLU A 68 -1.98 0.15 -9.29
C GLU A 68 -2.18 1.67 -9.19
N GLU A 69 -2.73 2.17 -8.08
CA GLU A 69 -2.88 3.60 -7.83
C GLU A 69 -1.53 4.33 -7.83
N ILE A 70 -0.51 3.75 -7.18
CA ILE A 70 0.84 4.34 -7.14
C ILE A 70 1.44 4.42 -8.54
N LEU A 71 1.42 3.32 -9.30
CA LEU A 71 2.02 3.24 -10.63
C LEU A 71 1.29 4.14 -11.65
N SER A 72 -0.04 4.27 -11.51
CA SER A 72 -0.85 5.10 -12.40
C SER A 72 -0.70 6.60 -12.11
N ALA A 73 -0.52 6.98 -10.85
CA ALA A 73 -0.40 8.38 -10.46
C ALA A 73 0.89 9.04 -10.97
N TRP A 74 2.00 8.30 -11.03
CA TRP A 74 3.30 8.86 -11.39
C TRP A 74 4.08 7.98 -12.38
N PRO A 75 3.68 7.97 -13.67
CA PRO A 75 4.24 7.05 -14.67
C PRO A 75 5.73 7.26 -14.98
N ASN A 76 6.31 8.39 -14.56
CA ASN A 76 7.72 8.73 -14.80
C ASN A 76 8.64 8.43 -13.60
N ILE A 77 8.07 8.02 -12.47
CA ILE A 77 8.83 7.67 -11.26
C ILE A 77 9.27 6.20 -11.34
N ARG A 78 10.44 5.91 -10.78
CA ARG A 78 10.94 4.55 -10.60
C ARG A 78 10.47 4.04 -9.24
N VAL A 79 9.79 2.90 -9.23
CA VAL A 79 9.30 2.29 -7.99
C VAL A 79 10.08 1.02 -7.74
N ASN A 80 10.74 0.95 -6.59
CA ASN A 80 11.24 -0.30 -6.03
C ASN A 80 10.10 -0.95 -5.25
N ILE A 81 9.80 -2.22 -5.55
CA ILE A 81 8.67 -2.95 -4.95
C ILE A 81 9.26 -4.09 -4.14
N ASP A 82 9.01 -4.11 -2.83
CA ASP A 82 9.36 -5.23 -1.96
C ASP A 82 8.13 -6.15 -1.78
N CYS A 83 8.14 -7.30 -2.47
CA CYS A 83 7.10 -8.32 -2.35
C CYS A 83 7.26 -9.06 -1.01
N LYS A 84 6.37 -8.79 -0.06
CA LYS A 84 6.48 -9.33 1.32
C LYS A 84 5.98 -10.77 1.48
N SER A 85 5.37 -11.34 0.45
CA SER A 85 4.86 -12.71 0.46
C SER A 85 4.92 -13.32 -0.93
N ASP A 86 4.94 -14.66 -1.02
CA ASP A 86 4.91 -15.38 -2.30
C ASP A 86 3.64 -15.10 -3.13
N GLN A 87 2.57 -14.62 -2.50
CA GLN A 87 1.32 -14.27 -3.17
C GLN A 87 1.36 -12.86 -3.79
N ALA A 88 2.36 -12.05 -3.44
CA ALA A 88 2.49 -10.64 -3.84
C ALA A 88 3.43 -10.45 -5.04
#